data_AF-A0A2N5F2Z3-F1
#
_entry.id   AF-A0A2N5F2Z3-F1
#
_cell.length_a   1.000
_cell.length_b   1.000
_cell.length_c   1.000
_cell.angle_alpha   90.00
_cell.angle_beta   90.00
_cell.angle_gamma   90.00
#
_symmetry.space_group_name_H-M   'P 1'
#
loop_
_entity.id
_entity.type
_entity.pdbx_description
1 polymer ?
#
loop_
_entity_poly.entity_id
_entity_poly.type
_entity_poly.pdbx_seq_one_letter_code
_entity_poly.pdbx_strand_id
1 'polypeptide(L)'
;MKVIYTDKPGKERGVCYRLLSEFFGVIGSATEVVVDGDAPDIFDAYQAAGIKVSDGKEQEAPETDPLKMKVPELKEWLNAKGITFDATAKKEDLQALVPAE
;
A
#
# COMPACT_ATOMS: atom_id res chain seq x y z
N MET A 1 12.62 -6.09 6.59
CA MET A 1 13.36 -5.94 5.32
C MET A 1 12.37 -5.97 4.17
N LYS A 2 12.41 -5.00 3.26
CA LYS A 2 11.53 -4.95 2.08
C LYS A 2 12.17 -5.67 0.90
N VAL A 3 11.42 -6.57 0.27
CA VAL A 3 11.87 -7.31 -0.92
C VAL A 3 10.95 -6.98 -2.08
N ILE A 4 11.51 -6.63 -3.23
CA ILE A 4 10.72 -6.35 -4.44
C ILE A 4 11.13 -7.34 -5.52
N TYR A 5 10.18 -8.17 -5.92
CA TYR A 5 10.26 -9.05 -7.07
C TYR A 5 9.79 -8.28 -8.31
N THR A 6 10.69 -8.02 -9.24
CA THR A 6 10.42 -7.24 -10.46
C THR A 6 11.41 -7.61 -11.55
N ASP A 7 10.99 -7.58 -12.82
CA ASP A 7 11.92 -7.71 -13.95
C ASP A 7 12.81 -6.47 -14.15
N LYS A 8 12.44 -5.35 -13.52
CA LYS A 8 13.14 -4.07 -13.64
C LYS A 8 13.61 -3.60 -12.25
N PRO A 9 14.72 -4.15 -11.74
CA PRO A 9 15.20 -3.78 -10.41
C PRO A 9 15.51 -2.29 -10.32
N GLY A 10 15.04 -1.68 -9.24
CA GLY A 10 15.30 -0.27 -8.92
C GLY A 10 16.59 -0.07 -8.12
N LYS A 11 16.73 1.13 -7.54
CA LYS A 11 17.90 1.51 -6.72
C LYS A 11 17.50 2.09 -5.36
N GLU A 12 16.31 1.78 -4.87
CA GLU A 12 15.85 2.23 -3.57
C GLU A 12 16.75 1.67 -2.45
N ARG A 13 17.17 2.55 -1.54
CA ARG A 13 18.02 2.17 -0.41
C ARG A 13 17.20 1.38 0.61
N GLY A 14 17.74 0.26 1.08
CA GLY A 14 17.07 -0.60 2.06
C GLY A 14 16.07 -1.58 1.45
N VAL A 15 15.95 -1.60 0.13
CA VAL A 15 15.15 -2.57 -0.63
C VAL A 15 16.04 -3.63 -1.25
N CYS A 16 15.63 -4.88 -1.11
CA CYS A 16 16.25 -6.00 -1.79
C CYS A 16 15.46 -6.30 -3.07
N TYR A 17 15.98 -5.85 -4.21
CA TYR A 17 15.40 -6.20 -5.50
C TYR A 17 15.82 -7.61 -5.90
N ARG A 18 14.86 -8.38 -6.41
CA ARG A 18 15.06 -9.70 -6.99
C ARG A 18 14.26 -9.81 -8.28
N LEU A 19 14.71 -10.63 -9.20
CA LEU A 19 13.93 -10.94 -10.40
C LEU A 19 12.78 -11.89 -10.05
N LEU A 20 11.68 -11.81 -10.79
CA LEU A 20 10.56 -12.76 -10.67
C LEU A 20 11.05 -14.22 -10.83
N SER A 21 12.02 -14.43 -11.73
CA SER A 21 12.66 -15.73 -11.99
C SER A 21 13.62 -16.21 -10.89
N GLU A 22 14.02 -15.35 -9.95
CA GLU A 22 14.93 -15.66 -8.84
C GLU A 22 14.16 -16.01 -7.54
N PHE A 23 12.91 -16.42 -7.68
CA PHE A 23 12.13 -16.94 -6.57
C PHE A 23 12.49 -18.41 -6.31
N PHE A 24 13.26 -18.63 -5.22
CA PHE A 24 13.66 -19.97 -4.76
C PHE A 24 12.91 -20.41 -3.48
N GLY A 25 11.93 -19.61 -3.04
CA GLY A 25 11.20 -19.82 -1.80
C GLY A 25 11.09 -18.57 -0.95
N VAL A 26 10.29 -18.67 0.11
CA VAL A 26 9.97 -17.56 1.01
C VAL A 26 11.20 -17.14 1.81
N ILE A 27 11.48 -15.84 1.81
CA ILE A 27 12.50 -15.22 2.66
C ILE A 27 11.87 -14.94 4.02
N GLY A 28 12.15 -15.77 5.03
CA GLY A 28 11.56 -15.63 6.37
C GLY A 28 11.89 -14.35 7.13
N SER A 29 12.93 -13.60 6.71
CA SER A 29 13.27 -12.28 7.27
C SER A 29 12.58 -11.11 6.54
N ALA A 30 11.84 -11.38 5.46
CA ALA A 30 11.06 -10.37 4.76
C ALA A 30 9.87 -9.94 5.63
N THR A 31 9.72 -8.62 5.79
CA THR A 31 8.59 -8.03 6.53
C THR A 31 7.54 -7.48 5.57
N GLU A 32 7.97 -7.15 4.35
CA GLU A 32 7.17 -6.60 3.28
C GLU A 32 7.73 -7.11 1.95
N VAL A 33 6.85 -7.63 1.10
CA VAL A 33 7.19 -8.13 -0.22
C VAL A 33 6.31 -7.45 -1.24
N VAL A 34 6.91 -7.03 -2.34
CA VAL A 34 6.20 -6.44 -3.47
C VAL A 34 6.52 -7.27 -4.69
N VAL A 35 5.49 -7.75 -5.38
CA VAL A 35 5.60 -8.54 -6.60
C VAL A 35 5.09 -7.66 -7.74
N ASP A 36 6.00 -6.91 -8.35
CA ASP A 36 5.74 -6.08 -9.53
C ASP A 36 5.91 -6.95 -10.78
N GLY A 37 4.83 -7.64 -11.14
CA GLY A 37 4.77 -8.54 -12.28
C GLY A 37 3.65 -9.56 -12.16
N ASP A 38 3.49 -10.38 -13.20
CA ASP A 38 2.53 -11.50 -13.21
C ASP A 38 3.21 -12.75 -12.62
N ALA A 39 3.29 -12.80 -11.29
CA ALA A 39 3.91 -13.92 -10.57
C ALA A 39 3.05 -14.33 -9.36
N PRO A 40 1.88 -14.96 -9.60
CA PRO A 40 0.97 -15.38 -8.54
C PRO A 40 1.62 -16.38 -7.57
N ASP A 41 2.49 -17.27 -8.06
CA ASP A 41 3.19 -18.26 -7.22
C ASP A 41 4.02 -17.60 -6.09
N ILE A 42 4.65 -16.46 -6.37
CA ILE A 42 5.42 -15.70 -5.38
C ILE A 42 4.46 -15.10 -4.35
N PHE A 43 3.38 -14.48 -4.83
CA PHE A 43 2.38 -13.86 -3.98
C PHE A 43 1.77 -14.87 -3.02
N ASP A 44 1.30 -16.01 -3.53
CA ASP A 44 0.70 -17.07 -2.72
C ASP A 44 1.68 -17.66 -1.69
N ALA A 45 2.95 -17.86 -2.07
CA ALA A 45 3.94 -18.39 -1.15
C ALA A 45 4.20 -17.45 0.04
N TYR A 46 4.34 -16.15 -0.20
CA TYR A 46 4.53 -15.16 0.86
C TYR A 46 3.25 -14.94 1.69
N GLN A 47 2.08 -14.92 1.04
CA GLN A 47 0.80 -14.83 1.72
C GLN A 47 0.57 -16.04 2.65
N ALA A 48 0.86 -17.26 2.19
CA ALA A 48 0.75 -18.48 2.99
C ALA A 48 1.73 -18.49 4.17
N ALA A 49 2.87 -17.81 4.04
CA ALA A 49 3.82 -17.61 5.13
C ALA A 49 3.42 -16.50 6.12
N GLY A 50 2.29 -15.81 5.89
CA GLY A 50 1.82 -14.71 6.72
C GLY A 50 2.65 -13.43 6.57
N ILE A 51 3.41 -13.29 5.47
CA ILE A 51 4.20 -12.11 5.17
C ILE A 51 3.34 -11.14 4.34
N LYS A 52 3.43 -9.84 4.66
CA LYS A 52 2.73 -8.79 3.91
C LYS A 52 3.26 -8.76 2.48
N VAL A 53 2.42 -9.15 1.51
CA VAL A 53 2.75 -9.16 0.09
C VAL A 53 1.79 -8.30 -0.71
N SER A 54 2.29 -7.57 -1.71
CA SER A 54 1.54 -6.60 -2.52
C SER A 54 1.92 -6.72 -3.99
N ASP A 55 1.02 -6.44 -4.94
CA ASP A 55 1.25 -6.66 -6.39
C ASP A 55 1.99 -5.53 -7.11
N GLY A 56 2.77 -4.70 -6.41
CA GLY A 56 3.52 -3.58 -7.01
C GLY A 56 2.65 -2.43 -7.50
N LYS A 57 1.35 -2.67 -7.72
CA LYS A 57 0.33 -1.64 -7.72
C LYS A 57 0.26 -1.13 -6.30
N GLU A 58 0.57 0.13 -6.15
CA GLU A 58 0.63 0.90 -4.91
C GLU A 58 -0.65 0.73 -4.09
N GLN A 59 -0.73 -0.36 -3.31
CA GLN A 59 -1.52 -0.39 -2.10
C GLN A 59 -0.67 0.36 -1.08
N GLU A 60 -0.71 1.70 -1.19
CA GLU A 60 -0.54 2.56 -0.03
C GLU A 60 -1.30 1.87 1.11
N ALA A 61 -0.58 1.53 2.18
CA ALA A 61 -1.25 1.09 3.41
C ALA A 61 -2.38 2.11 3.64
N PRO A 62 -3.63 1.68 3.87
CA PRO A 62 -4.74 2.62 4.01
C PRO A 62 -4.31 3.64 5.07
N GLU A 63 -4.05 4.87 4.64
CA GLU A 63 -3.61 5.94 5.51
C GLU A 63 -4.79 6.20 6.44
N THR A 64 -4.75 5.64 7.65
CA THR A 64 -5.88 5.72 8.58
C THR A 64 -6.07 7.13 9.14
N ASP A 65 -5.09 8.02 8.90
CA ASP A 65 -5.13 9.42 9.27
C ASP A 65 -5.93 10.22 8.21
N PRO A 66 -7.15 10.69 8.49
CA PRO A 66 -7.91 11.55 7.57
C PRO A 66 -7.18 12.85 7.21
N LEU A 67 -6.23 13.30 8.04
CA LEU A 67 -5.35 14.44 7.73
C LEU A 67 -4.22 14.10 6.73
N LYS A 68 -3.94 12.82 6.49
CA LYS A 68 -2.95 12.37 5.49
C LYS A 68 -3.57 11.72 4.27
N MET A 69 -4.83 11.24 4.36
CA MET A 69 -5.61 10.71 3.24
C MET A 69 -5.62 11.64 2.01
N LYS A 70 -5.76 11.05 0.82
CA LYS A 70 -6.02 11.79 -0.42
C LYS A 70 -7.46 12.34 -0.39
N VAL A 71 -7.71 13.40 -1.17
CA VAL A 71 -9.04 14.01 -1.29
C VAL A 71 -10.17 13.00 -1.57
N PRO A 72 -10.03 12.05 -2.51
CA PRO A 72 -11.05 11.01 -2.72
C PRO A 72 -11.30 10.15 -1.47
N GLU A 73 -10.26 9.63 -0.82
CA GLU A 73 -10.38 8.80 0.39
C GLU A 73 -10.99 9.58 1.56
N LEU A 74 -10.60 10.85 1.73
CA LEU A 74 -11.16 11.71 2.77
C LEU A 74 -12.66 11.97 2.57
N LYS A 75 -13.11 12.13 1.32
CA LYS A 75 -14.54 12.27 1.00
C LYS A 75 -15.31 11.00 1.34
N GLU A 76 -14.75 9.83 1.03
CA GLU A 76 -15.34 8.55 1.41
C GLU A 76 -15.39 8.38 2.93
N TRP A 77 -14.34 8.77 3.64
CA TRP A 77 -14.29 8.72 5.11
C TRP A 77 -15.31 9.66 5.76
N LEU A 78 -15.43 10.91 5.29
CA LEU A 78 -16.42 11.87 5.78
C LEU A 78 -17.84 11.36 5.53
N ASN A 79 -18.12 10.81 4.34
CA ASN A 79 -19.41 10.18 4.02
C ASN A 79 -19.69 8.98 4.94
N ALA A 80 -18.69 8.12 5.18
CA ALA A 80 -18.82 6.97 6.08
C ALA A 80 -19.09 7.39 7.53
N LYS A 81 -18.57 8.55 7.96
CA LYS A 81 -18.88 9.17 9.25
C LYS A 81 -20.21 9.93 9.26
N GLY A 82 -20.91 10.03 8.12
CA GLY A 82 -22.16 10.78 7.98
C GLY A 82 -21.97 12.30 8.01
N ILE A 83 -20.74 12.78 7.75
CA ILE A 83 -20.41 14.20 7.73
C ILE A 83 -20.73 14.73 6.34
N THR A 84 -21.65 15.69 6.27
CA THR A 84 -21.99 16.37 5.03
C THR A 84 -20.88 17.36 4.69
N PHE A 85 -20.28 17.23 3.51
CA PHE A 85 -19.25 18.13 3.03
C PHE A 85 -19.60 18.64 1.63
N ASP A 86 -19.06 19.80 1.26
CA ASP A 86 -19.25 20.33 -0.09
C ASP A 86 -18.34 19.58 -1.08
N ALA A 87 -18.89 19.08 -2.19
CA ALA A 87 -18.11 18.37 -3.20
C ALA A 87 -17.03 19.26 -3.86
N THR A 88 -17.24 20.58 -3.81
CA THR A 88 -16.33 21.62 -4.30
C THR A 88 -15.37 22.16 -3.22
N ALA A 89 -15.55 21.73 -1.96
CA ALA A 89 -14.65 22.08 -0.87
C ALA A 89 -13.21 21.63 -1.18
N LYS A 90 -12.26 22.46 -0.79
CA LYS A 90 -10.83 22.17 -0.91
C LYS A 90 -10.41 21.11 0.11
N LYS A 91 -9.24 20.51 -0.10
CA LYS A 91 -8.66 19.52 0.83
C LYS A 91 -8.64 20.04 2.27
N GLU A 92 -8.28 21.30 2.47
CA GLU A 92 -8.20 21.95 3.78
C GLU A 92 -9.56 22.01 4.49
N ASP A 93 -10.63 22.39 3.79
CA ASP A 93 -12.00 22.40 4.34
C ASP A 93 -12.48 20.99 4.69
N LEU A 94 -12.24 20.00 3.82
CA LEU A 94 -12.59 18.60 4.09
C LEU A 94 -11.85 18.07 5.33
N GLN A 95 -10.59 18.47 5.52
CA GLN A 95 -9.80 18.09 6.68
C GLN A 95 -10.27 18.79 7.97
N ALA A 96 -10.76 20.02 7.87
CA ALA A 96 -11.33 20.75 9.01
C ALA A 96 -12.66 20.14 9.50
N LEU A 97 -13.38 19.42 8.63
CA LEU A 97 -14.59 18.69 8.98
C LEU A 97 -14.31 17.37 9.70
N VAL A 98 -13.05 16.92 9.76
CA VAL A 98 -12.66 15.71 10.46
C VAL A 98 -12.81 15.95 11.98
N PRO A 99 -13.69 15.21 12.67
CA PRO A 99 -13.76 15.29 14.12
C PRO A 99 -12.45 14.75 14.71
N ALA A 100 -11.75 15.59 15.48
CA ALA A 100 -10.69 15.14 16.37
C ALA A 100 -11.38 14.44 17.56
N GLU A 101 -11.27 13.11 17.62
CA GLU A 101 -11.70 12.32 18.78
C GLU A 101 -10.74 12.52 19.98
#